data_AF-A0A955BXE0-F1
#
_entry.id   AF-A0A955BXE0-F1
#
_cell.length_a   1.000
_cell.length_b   1.000
_cell.length_c   1.000
_cell.angle_alpha   90.00
_cell.angle_beta   90.00
_cell.angle_gamma   90.00
#
_symmetry.space_group_name_H-M   'P 1'
#
loop_
_entity.id
_entity.type
_entity.pdbx_description
1 polymer ?
#
loop_
_entity_poly.entity_id
_entity_poly.type
_entity_poly.pdbx_seq_one_letter_code
_entity_poly.pdbx_strand_id
1 'polypeptide(L)'
;AVLHDIGKLRELRNSPVGADYTAAGTLVGHILQGRDMIREAAAQLEEPLDAETLLRLEHIIISHQRLPEWGSPKPPMTIEALIVHYADDCDAKLQMMMTVLAEGDEPVSNRRNILGQQVYRGGE
;
A
#
# COMPACT_ATOMS: atom_id res chain seq x y z
N ALA A 1 8.23 2.58 6.71
CA ALA A 1 6.91 3.04 6.21
C ALA A 1 7.00 3.53 4.77
N VAL A 2 7.74 4.61 4.46
CA VAL A 2 7.77 5.25 3.11
C VAL A 2 8.00 4.28 1.94
N LEU A 3 8.79 3.23 2.15
CA LEU A 3 9.17 2.30 1.08
C LEU A 3 8.22 1.12 0.87
N HIS A 4 7.14 0.99 1.66
CA HIS A 4 6.29 -0.21 1.63
C HIS A 4 5.72 -0.52 0.23
N ASP A 5 5.41 0.54 -0.53
CA ASP A 5 4.81 0.50 -1.86
C ASP A 5 5.76 0.92 -2.99
N ILE A 6 7.07 0.97 -2.74
CA ILE A 6 8.05 1.52 -3.70
C ILE A 6 8.04 0.80 -5.06
N GLY A 7 7.63 -0.48 -5.09
CA GLY A 7 7.51 -1.25 -6.32
C GLY A 7 6.47 -0.70 -7.31
N LYS A 8 5.54 0.17 -6.88
CA LYS A 8 4.58 0.83 -7.78
C LYS A 8 5.28 1.63 -8.89
N LEU A 9 6.51 2.09 -8.63
CA LEU A 9 7.37 2.76 -9.62
C LEU A 9 7.82 1.86 -10.79
N ARG A 10 7.88 0.54 -10.58
CA ARG A 10 8.19 -0.45 -11.63
C ARG A 10 6.93 -1.16 -12.14
N GLU A 11 5.90 -1.23 -11.32
CA GLU A 11 4.62 -1.85 -11.67
C GLU A 11 3.85 -0.99 -12.68
N LEU A 12 3.86 0.33 -12.49
CA LEU A 12 3.11 1.28 -13.31
C LEU A 12 4.04 2.07 -14.24
N ARG A 13 3.52 2.40 -15.42
CA ARG A 13 4.09 3.38 -16.34
C ARG A 13 3.07 4.47 -16.62
N ASN A 14 3.55 5.71 -16.77
CA ASN A 14 2.70 6.81 -17.16
C ASN A 14 2.16 6.60 -18.58
N SER A 15 0.87 6.85 -18.77
CA SER A 15 0.19 6.88 -20.06
C SER A 15 -0.56 8.21 -20.24
N PRO A 16 -0.89 8.63 -21.46
CA PRO A 16 -1.60 9.89 -21.70
C PRO A 16 -2.95 10.00 -20.99
N VAL A 17 -3.53 8.87 -20.56
CA VAL A 17 -4.85 8.79 -19.93
C VAL A 17 -4.76 8.38 -18.45
N GLY A 18 -3.55 8.23 -17.90
CA GLY A 18 -3.33 7.85 -16.51
C GLY A 18 -2.10 6.97 -16.31
N ALA A 19 -2.30 5.80 -15.73
CA ALA A 19 -1.24 4.82 -15.48
C ALA A 19 -1.64 3.46 -16.08
N ASP A 20 -0.71 2.85 -16.81
CA ASP A 20 -0.83 1.49 -17.30
C ASP A 20 0.11 0.56 -16.52
N TYR A 21 -0.24 -0.71 -16.41
CA TYR A 21 0.69 -1.72 -15.89
C TYR A 21 1.81 -2.02 -16.91
N THR A 22 3.03 -2.19 -16.40
CA THR A 22 4.12 -2.82 -17.16
C THR A 22 3.89 -4.33 -17.23
N ALA A 23 4.55 -5.02 -18.17
CA ALA A 23 4.44 -6.48 -18.25
C ALA A 23 4.92 -7.16 -16.95
N ALA A 24 6.02 -6.67 -16.37
CA ALA A 24 6.49 -7.14 -15.07
C ALA A 24 5.52 -6.77 -13.94
N GLY A 25 4.93 -5.58 -13.97
CA GLY A 25 3.87 -5.18 -13.03
C GLY A 25 2.68 -6.13 -13.06
N THR A 26 2.19 -6.50 -14.25
CA THR A 26 1.08 -7.44 -14.39
C THR A 26 1.41 -8.86 -13.92
N LEU A 27 2.63 -9.34 -14.17
CA LEU A 27 3.00 -10.74 -13.88
C LEU A 27 3.59 -10.96 -12.49
N VAL A 28 4.25 -9.94 -11.92
CA VAL A 28 5.04 -10.03 -10.68
C VAL A 28 4.44 -9.16 -9.57
N GLY A 29 3.96 -7.96 -9.92
CA GLY A 29 3.36 -7.02 -8.98
C GLY A 29 4.36 -6.21 -8.14
N HIS A 30 3.91 -5.05 -7.65
CA HIS A 30 4.73 -4.10 -6.91
C HIS A 30 5.34 -4.67 -5.62
N ILE A 31 4.70 -5.63 -4.95
CA ILE A 31 5.22 -6.18 -3.69
C ILE A 31 6.57 -6.86 -3.91
N LEU A 32 6.63 -7.80 -4.86
CA LEU A 32 7.88 -8.51 -5.15
C LEU A 32 8.89 -7.58 -5.83
N GLN A 33 8.44 -6.73 -6.76
CA GLN A 33 9.33 -5.74 -7.38
C GLN A 33 9.91 -4.76 -6.35
N GLY A 34 9.15 -4.36 -5.33
CA GLY A 34 9.60 -3.49 -4.24
C GLY A 34 10.62 -4.18 -3.34
N ARG A 35 10.43 -5.48 -3.03
CA ARG A 35 11.42 -6.29 -2.31
C ARG A 35 12.73 -6.35 -3.09
N ASP A 36 12.66 -6.61 -4.40
CA ASP A 36 13.84 -6.68 -5.26
C ASP A 36 14.57 -5.35 -5.33
N MET A 37 13.83 -4.22 -5.42
CA MET A 37 14.41 -2.87 -5.35
C MET A 37 15.21 -2.62 -4.08
N ILE A 38 14.72 -3.08 -2.92
CA ILE A 38 15.45 -2.94 -1.66
C ILE A 38 16.71 -3.80 -1.65
N ARG A 39 16.65 -5.03 -2.15
CA ARG A 39 17.81 -5.92 -2.21
C ARG A 39 18.89 -5.39 -3.16
N GLU A 40 18.49 -4.88 -4.31
CA GLU A 40 19.37 -4.23 -5.28
C GLU A 40 20.06 -3.00 -4.68
N ALA A 41 19.30 -2.13 -4.00
CA ALA A 41 19.85 -0.95 -3.34
C ALA A 41 20.81 -1.31 -2.20
N ALA A 42 20.45 -2.28 -1.35
CA ALA A 42 21.30 -2.75 -0.26
C ALA A 42 22.63 -3.33 -0.76
N ALA A 43 22.63 -3.99 -1.92
CA ALA A 43 23.85 -4.54 -2.53
C ALA A 43 24.79 -3.48 -3.12
N GLN A 44 24.31 -2.24 -3.32
CA GLN A 44 25.09 -1.12 -3.87
C GLN A 44 25.69 -0.21 -2.78
N LEU A 45 25.39 -0.45 -1.50
CA LEU A 45 25.93 0.34 -0.41
C LEU A 45 27.43 0.04 -0.22
N GLU A 46 28.23 1.10 0.00
CA GLU A 46 29.65 0.97 0.35
C GLU A 46 29.82 0.22 1.68
N GLU A 47 28.95 0.52 2.64
CA GLU A 47 28.83 -0.21 3.90
C GLU A 47 27.60 -1.12 3.84
N PRO A 48 27.76 -2.44 3.99
CA PRO A 48 26.64 -3.36 3.89
C PRO A 48 25.66 -3.15 5.05
N LEU A 49 24.37 -3.14 4.72
CA LEU A 49 23.31 -3.25 5.71
C LEU A 49 23.46 -4.54 6.51
N ASP A 50 23.18 -4.47 7.81
CA ASP A 50 23.11 -5.68 8.62
C ASP A 50 21.99 -6.60 8.11
N ALA A 51 22.25 -7.90 8.14
CA ALA A 51 21.39 -8.90 7.54
C ALA A 51 19.98 -8.93 8.19
N GLU A 52 19.89 -8.60 9.48
CA GLU A 52 18.64 -8.55 10.21
C GLU A 52 17.77 -7.37 9.76
N THR A 53 18.35 -6.18 9.62
CA THR A 53 17.65 -4.99 9.11
C THR A 53 17.17 -5.22 7.69
N LEU A 54 18.01 -5.78 6.80
CA LEU A 54 17.57 -6.10 5.44
C LEU A 54 16.38 -7.07 5.44
N LEU A 55 16.45 -8.15 6.24
CA LEU A 55 15.36 -9.11 6.36
C LEU A 55 14.06 -8.45 6.89
N ARG A 56 14.17 -7.54 7.86
CA ARG A 56 13.01 -6.82 8.41
C ARG A 56 12.41 -5.84 7.39
N LEU A 57 13.23 -5.17 6.60
CA LEU A 57 12.79 -4.32 5.50
C LEU A 57 12.07 -5.13 4.41
N GLU A 58 12.64 -6.26 3.99
CA GLU A 58 11.98 -7.20 3.08
C GLU A 58 10.63 -7.65 3.65
N HIS A 59 10.57 -7.99 4.95
CA HIS A 59 9.33 -8.44 5.60
C HIS A 59 8.25 -7.35 5.62
N ILE A 60 8.60 -6.10 5.88
CA ILE A 60 7.65 -4.97 5.83
C ILE A 60 7.02 -4.88 4.43
N ILE A 61 7.81 -4.95 3.36
CA ILE A 61 7.29 -4.85 2.00
C ILE A 61 6.38 -6.02 1.65
N ILE A 62 6.77 -7.26 1.96
CA ILE A 62 5.96 -8.42 1.56
C ILE A 62 4.69 -8.62 2.39
N SER A 63 4.56 -7.94 3.53
CA SER A 63 3.47 -8.20 4.47
C SER A 63 2.52 -7.04 4.76
N HIS A 64 2.78 -5.85 4.24
CA HIS A 64 2.03 -4.64 4.60
C HIS A 64 0.54 -4.67 4.21
N GLN A 65 0.12 -5.50 3.24
CA GLN A 65 -1.30 -5.66 2.86
C GLN A 65 -1.99 -6.80 3.63
N ARG A 66 -1.27 -7.49 4.52
CA ARG A 66 -1.72 -8.52 5.48
C ARG A 66 -2.38 -9.78 4.93
N LEU A 67 -3.43 -9.65 4.15
CA LEU A 67 -4.22 -10.77 3.64
C LEU A 67 -3.68 -11.24 2.29
N PRO A 68 -3.61 -12.57 2.03
CA PRO A 68 -3.29 -13.09 0.71
C PRO A 68 -4.24 -12.55 -0.36
N GLU A 69 -5.52 -12.36 -0.01
CA GLU A 69 -6.54 -11.80 -0.89
C GLU A 69 -6.27 -10.33 -1.26
N TRP A 70 -5.47 -9.62 -0.45
CA TRP A 70 -5.06 -8.24 -0.74
C TRP A 70 -3.74 -8.19 -1.51
N GLY A 71 -3.00 -9.30 -1.61
CA GLY A 71 -1.77 -9.40 -2.39
C GLY A 71 -0.53 -9.78 -1.57
N SER A 72 -0.60 -9.78 -0.24
CA SER A 72 0.56 -10.10 0.62
C SER A 72 0.87 -11.61 0.69
N PRO A 73 2.10 -12.05 0.35
CA PRO A 73 2.50 -13.45 0.52
C PRO A 73 2.52 -13.93 1.99
N LYS A 74 2.64 -13.01 2.95
CA LYS A 74 2.73 -13.30 4.39
C LYS A 74 2.01 -12.22 5.21
N PRO A 75 1.49 -12.55 6.41
CA PRO A 75 0.98 -11.54 7.34
C PRO A 75 2.13 -10.75 7.98
N PRO A 76 1.86 -9.57 8.60
CA PRO A 76 2.83 -8.87 9.42
C PRO A 76 3.23 -9.74 10.61
N MET A 77 4.53 -9.96 10.79
CA MET A 77 5.10 -10.84 11.83
C MET A 77 6.15 -10.12 12.67
N THR A 78 6.30 -8.82 12.48
CA THR A 78 7.14 -7.93 13.30
C THR A 78 6.30 -6.74 13.75
N ILE A 79 6.72 -6.08 14.83
CA ILE A 79 6.04 -4.89 15.36
C ILE A 79 5.99 -3.79 14.28
N GLU A 80 7.08 -3.57 13.57
CA GLU A 80 7.17 -2.54 12.54
C GLU A 80 6.26 -2.85 11.34
N ALA A 81 6.22 -4.11 10.88
CA ALA A 81 5.34 -4.49 9.78
C ALA A 81 3.86 -4.35 10.18
N LEU A 82 3.52 -4.68 11.43
CA LEU A 82 2.15 -4.54 11.94
C LEU A 82 1.73 -3.06 11.98
N ILE A 83 2.63 -2.18 12.43
CA ILE A 83 2.40 -0.73 12.46
C ILE A 83 2.21 -0.20 11.03
N VAL A 84 3.09 -0.59 10.10
CA VAL A 84 2.99 -0.13 8.70
C VAL A 84 1.67 -0.59 8.07
N HIS A 85 1.27 -1.85 8.29
CA HIS A 85 0.00 -2.38 7.81
C HIS A 85 -1.20 -1.56 8.29
N TYR A 86 -1.30 -1.32 9.61
CA TYR A 86 -2.44 -0.57 10.15
C TYR A 86 -2.41 0.92 9.78
N ALA A 87 -1.23 1.51 9.61
CA ALA A 87 -1.11 2.87 9.12
C ALA A 87 -1.64 2.99 7.69
N ASP A 88 -1.24 2.06 6.81
CA ASP A 88 -1.69 2.01 5.41
C ASP A 88 -3.19 1.74 5.28
N ASP A 89 -3.71 0.74 6.00
CA ASP A 89 -5.15 0.41 6.01
C ASP A 89 -6.01 1.55 6.58
N CYS A 90 -5.51 2.26 7.60
CA CYS A 90 -6.19 3.42 8.16
C CYS A 90 -6.21 4.59 7.18
N ASP A 91 -5.08 4.87 6.52
CA ASP A 91 -4.99 5.92 5.50
C ASP A 91 -5.94 5.66 4.33
N ALA A 92 -5.97 4.43 3.81
CA ALA A 92 -6.89 4.02 2.76
C ALA A 92 -8.36 4.22 3.17
N LYS A 93 -8.75 3.76 4.37
CA LYS A 93 -10.12 3.92 4.88
C LYS A 93 -10.49 5.38 5.14
N LEU A 94 -9.54 6.18 5.62
CA LEU A 94 -9.74 7.62 5.81
C LEU A 94 -9.96 8.30 4.46
N GLN A 95 -9.15 7.99 3.44
CA GLN A 95 -9.32 8.52 2.09
C GLN A 95 -10.68 8.12 1.51
N MET A 96 -11.11 6.87 1.70
CA MET A 96 -12.44 6.42 1.28
C MET A 96 -13.55 7.22 1.98
N MET A 97 -13.41 7.46 3.28
CA MET A 97 -14.36 8.27 4.04
C MET A 97 -14.42 9.71 3.52
N MET A 98 -13.26 10.35 3.29
CA MET A 98 -13.17 11.70 2.77
C MET A 98 -13.78 11.82 1.37
N THR A 99 -13.58 10.83 0.49
CA THR A 99 -14.23 10.79 -0.82
C THR A 99 -15.76 10.75 -0.70
N VAL A 100 -16.31 9.88 0.17
CA VAL A 100 -17.76 9.84 0.40
C VAL A 100 -18.27 11.17 0.98
N LEU A 101 -17.49 11.79 1.88
CA LEU A 101 -17.79 13.10 2.47
C LEU A 101 -17.64 14.27 1.48
N ALA A 102 -16.97 14.09 0.34
CA ALA A 102 -16.95 15.08 -0.73
C ALA A 102 -18.12 14.89 -1.72
N GLU A 103 -18.72 13.69 -1.78
CA GLU A 103 -19.76 13.33 -2.73
C GLU A 103 -21.17 13.63 -2.18
N GLY A 104 -21.64 14.86 -2.33
CA GLY A 104 -23.01 15.32 -2.03
C GLY A 104 -23.19 15.99 -0.68
N ASP A 105 -24.39 16.52 -0.43
CA ASP A 105 -24.63 17.46 0.68
C ASP A 105 -25.63 16.96 1.73
N GLU A 106 -26.20 15.77 1.51
CA GLU A 106 -27.17 15.17 2.44
C GLU A 106 -26.51 14.84 3.79
N PRO A 107 -27.17 15.10 4.95
CA PRO A 107 -26.59 14.90 6.27
C PRO A 107 -26.05 13.48 6.51
N VAL A 108 -26.65 12.48 5.85
CA VAL A 108 -26.22 11.09 5.89
C VAL A 108 -26.11 10.56 4.46
N SER A 109 -24.96 10.00 4.09
CA SER A 109 -24.74 9.45 2.76
C SER A 109 -25.53 8.16 2.49
N ASN A 110 -25.76 7.84 1.21
CA ASN A 110 -26.35 6.57 0.79
C ASN A 110 -25.34 5.42 0.99
N ARG A 111 -25.81 4.21 1.32
CA ARG A 111 -25.00 2.99 1.44
C ARG A 111 -24.36 2.52 0.11
N ARG A 112 -24.85 2.98 -1.03
CA ARG A 112 -24.26 2.75 -2.36
C ARG A 112 -23.03 3.64 -2.55
N ASN A 113 -22.00 3.40 -1.74
CA ASN A 113 -20.71 4.08 -1.80
C ASN A 113 -19.57 3.06 -1.62
N ILE A 114 -18.33 3.52 -1.76
CA ILE A 114 -17.13 2.67 -1.67
C ILE A 114 -16.92 1.99 -0.30
N LEU A 115 -17.49 2.53 0.78
CA LEU A 115 -17.43 1.94 2.13
C LEU A 115 -18.58 0.97 2.41
N GLY A 116 -19.64 0.94 1.59
CA GLY A 116 -20.81 0.07 1.80
C GLY A 116 -21.64 0.38 3.06
N GLN A 117 -21.38 1.52 3.70
CA GLN A 117 -22.04 1.98 4.93
C GLN A 117 -22.46 3.45 4.81
N GLN A 118 -23.40 3.87 5.65
CA GLN A 118 -23.78 5.28 5.72
C GLN A 118 -22.70 6.07 6.44
N VAL A 119 -22.44 7.28 5.95
CA VAL A 119 -21.49 8.22 6.54
C VAL A 119 -22.24 9.48 6.94
N TYR A 120 -22.07 9.89 8.19
CA TYR A 120 -22.65 11.13 8.70
C TYR A 120 -21.70 12.31 8.43
N ARG A 121 -22.22 13.39 7.85
CA ARG A 121 -21.42 14.58 7.48
C ARG A 121 -21.24 15.58 8.61
N GLY A 122 -21.98 15.43 9.71
CA GLY A 122 -22.19 16.52 10.66
C GLY A 122 -23.33 17.43 10.20
N GLY A 123 -23.95 18.11 11.16
CA GLY A 123 -24.78 19.29 10.89
C GLY A 123 -23.93 20.55 11.08
N GLU A 124 -24.39 21.67 10.53
CA GLU A 124 -23.90 23.00 10.93
C GLU A 124 -23.91 23.17 12.46
#